data_AF-A0A256BDM4-F1
#
_entry.id   AF-A0A256BDM4-F1
#
_cell.length_a   1.000
_cell.length_b   1.000
_cell.length_c   1.000
_cell.angle_alpha   90.00
_cell.angle_beta   90.00
_cell.angle_gamma   90.00
#
_symmetry.space_group_name_H-M   'P 1'
#
loop_
_entity.id
_entity.type
_entity.pdbx_description
1 polymer ?
#
loop_
_entity_poly.entity_id
_entity_poly.type
_entity_poly.pdbx_seq_one_letter_code
_entity_poly.pdbx_strand_id
1 'polypeptide(L)' 'MGTITIQVDAEVAKAYQEINSTNRKRIEMLFNILVQQELKEISLMQIMDDIGYQAEKNGLTPEILESILADED' A
#
# COMPACT_ATOMS: atom_id res chain seq x y z
N MET A 1 -14.72 -12.65 -6.92
CA MET A 1 -14.47 -11.51 -7.83
C MET A 1 -15.61 -10.52 -7.67
N GLY A 2 -15.31 -9.23 -7.59
CA GLY A 2 -16.30 -8.16 -7.54
C GLY A 2 -16.21 -7.30 -8.79
N THR A 3 -17.32 -6.66 -9.17
CA THR A 3 -17.36 -5.72 -10.29
C THR A 3 -17.72 -4.34 -9.75
N ILE A 4 -17.00 -3.33 -10.20
CA ILE A 4 -17.32 -1.92 -9.93
C ILE A 4 -17.48 -1.18 -11.26
N THR A 5 -18.31 -0.14 -11.27
CA THR A 5 -18.47 0.75 -12.42
C THR A 5 -17.76 2.06 -12.12
N ILE A 6 -16.95 2.51 -13.08
CA ILE A 6 -16.12 3.72 -12.94
C ILE A 6 -16.43 4.63 -14.13
N GLN A 7 -16.66 5.90 -13.84
CA GLN A 7 -16.83 6.91 -14.88
C GLN A 7 -15.46 7.27 -15.45
N VAL A 8 -15.33 7.18 -16.77
CA VAL A 8 -14.12 7.54 -17.52
C VAL A 8 -14.53 8.39 -18.73
N ASP A 9 -13.56 9.02 -19.38
CA ASP A 9 -13.82 9.74 -20.63
C ASP A 9 -14.41 8.82 -21.71
N ALA A 10 -15.31 9.37 -22.52
CA ALA A 10 -16.04 8.60 -23.53
C ALA A 10 -15.11 7.89 -24.53
N GLU A 11 -14.00 8.53 -24.90
CA GLU A 11 -12.99 7.95 -25.78
C GLU A 11 -12.30 6.73 -25.14
N VAL A 12 -11.98 6.82 -23.85
CA VAL A 12 -11.38 5.72 -23.08
C VAL A 12 -12.35 4.55 -22.96
N ALA A 13 -13.63 4.83 -22.66
CA ALA A 13 -14.66 3.79 -22.60
C ALA A 13 -14.78 3.03 -23.93
N LYS A 14 -14.81 3.76 -25.04
CA LYS A 14 -14.87 3.17 -26.38
C LYS A 14 -13.62 2.34 -26.69
N ALA A 15 -12.43 2.90 -26.48
CA ALA A 15 -11.17 2.18 -26.72
C ALA A 15 -11.09 0.89 -25.87
N TYR A 16 -11.47 0.96 -24.59
CA TYR A 16 -11.49 -0.21 -23.70
C TYR A 16 -12.49 -1.28 -24.12
N GLN A 17 -13.60 -0.89 -24.76
CA GLN A 17 -14.58 -1.83 -25.32
C GLN A 17 -14.05 -2.57 -26.56
N GLU A 18 -13.22 -1.90 -27.36
CA GLU A 18 -12.74 -2.38 -28.66
C GLU A 18 -11.40 -3.15 -28.60
N ILE A 19 -10.63 -3.04 -27.52
CA ILE A 19 -9.36 -3.77 -27.37
C ILE A 19 -9.54 -5.29 -27.20
N ASN A 20 -8.49 -6.04 -27.57
CA ASN A 20 -8.45 -7.48 -27.37
C ASN A 20 -8.43 -7.88 -25.88
N SER A 21 -8.79 -9.15 -25.61
CA SER A 21 -8.92 -9.70 -24.26
C SER A 21 -7.61 -9.70 -23.46
N THR A 22 -6.47 -9.85 -24.12
CA THR A 22 -5.14 -9.81 -23.47
C THR A 22 -4.85 -8.42 -22.91
N ASN A 23 -5.06 -7.38 -23.73
CA ASN A 23 -4.86 -6.00 -23.31
C ASN A 23 -5.87 -5.60 -22.23
N ARG A 24 -7.13 -6.05 -22.35
CA ARG A 24 -8.15 -5.81 -21.34
C ARG A 24 -7.73 -6.37 -19.98
N LYS A 25 -7.34 -7.65 -19.91
CA LYS A 25 -6.87 -8.28 -18.66
C LYS A 25 -5.65 -7.57 -18.06
N ARG A 26 -4.72 -7.10 -18.89
CA ARG A 26 -3.57 -6.34 -18.43
C ARG A 26 -3.99 -5.04 -17.76
N ILE A 27 -4.93 -4.31 -18.35
CA ILE A 27 -5.47 -3.06 -17.77
C ILE A 27 -6.21 -3.36 -16.46
N GLU A 28 -7.03 -4.41 -16.40
CA GLU A 28 -7.71 -4.82 -15.17
C GLU A 28 -6.72 -5.12 -14.04
N MET A 29 -5.63 -5.82 -14.34
CA MET A 29 -4.58 -6.11 -13.35
C MET A 29 -3.89 -4.83 -12.86
N LEU A 30 -3.52 -3.93 -13.76
CA LEU A 30 -2.90 -2.63 -13.41
C LEU A 30 -3.85 -1.78 -12.57
N PHE A 31 -5.14 -1.76 -12.91
CA PHE A 31 -6.16 -1.04 -12.16
C PHE A 31 -6.32 -1.59 -10.74
N ASN A 32 -6.34 -2.92 -10.56
CA ASN A 32 -6.40 -3.53 -9.23
C ASN A 32 -5.19 -3.15 -8.37
N ILE A 33 -3.97 -3.15 -8.93
CA ILE A 33 -2.76 -2.76 -8.21
C ILE A 33 -2.84 -1.29 -7.79
N LEU A 34 -3.22 -0.41 -8.72
CA LEU A 34 -3.37 1.03 -8.44
C LEU A 34 -4.36 1.26 -7.30
N VAL A 35 -5.55 0.68 -7.38
CA VAL A 35 -6.57 0.81 -6.32
C VAL A 35 -6.06 0.26 -4.98
N GLN A 36 -5.37 -0.88 -4.98
CA GLN A 36 -4.78 -1.43 -3.76
C GLN A 36 -3.70 -0.53 -3.15
N GLN A 37 -2.93 0.18 -3.97
CA GLN A 37 -1.92 1.12 -3.50
C GLN A 37 -2.56 2.38 -2.91
N GLU A 38 -3.55 2.96 -3.57
CA GLU A 38 -4.26 4.15 -3.08
C GLU A 38 -5.07 3.86 -1.81
N LEU A 39 -5.62 2.64 -1.70
CA LEU A 39 -6.34 2.18 -0.52
C LEU A 39 -5.42 1.58 0.55
N LYS A 40 -4.10 1.56 0.32
CA LYS A 40 -3.15 1.10 1.33
C LYS A 40 -3.05 2.20 2.40
N GLU A 41 -4.01 2.21 3.31
CA GLU A 41 -3.85 2.90 4.58
C GLU A 41 -2.66 2.25 5.28
N ILE A 42 -1.54 2.98 5.36
CA ILE A 42 -0.45 2.58 6.24
C ILE A 42 -1.01 2.71 7.64
N SER A 43 -1.26 1.57 8.29
CA SER A 43 -1.80 1.60 9.64
C SER A 43 -0.77 2.20 10.59
N LEU A 44 -1.22 2.84 11.67
CA LEU A 44 -0.32 3.30 12.73
C LEU A 44 0.63 2.17 13.19
N MET A 45 0.13 0.93 13.23
CA MET A 45 0.91 -0.24 13.58
C MET A 45 2.07 -0.48 12.59
N GLN A 46 1.82 -0.37 11.28
CA GLN A 46 2.88 -0.49 10.26
C GLN A 46 3.92 0.64 10.38
N ILE A 47 3.47 1.86 10.70
CA ILE A 47 4.38 3.00 10.94
C ILE A 47 5.22 2.75 12.19
N MET A 48 4.61 2.25 13.27
CA MET A 48 5.30 1.91 14.52
C MET A 48 6.33 0.79 14.32
N ASP A 49 5.98 -0.24 13.56
CA ASP A 49 6.90 -1.34 13.21
C ASP A 49 8.10 -0.82 12.41
N ASP A 50 7.86 0.04 11.41
CA ASP A 50 8.93 0.66 10.63
C ASP A 50 9.83 1.56 11.50
N ILE A 51 9.25 2.35 12.42
CA ILE A 51 10.01 3.18 13.36
C ILE A 51 10.85 2.30 14.30
N GLY A 52 10.27 1.24 14.85
CA GLY A 52 10.97 0.27 15.70
C GLY A 52 12.16 -0.36 14.98
N TYR A 53 11.94 -0.83 13.75
CA TYR A 53 13.00 -1.40 12.91
C TYR A 53 14.14 -0.41 12.63
N GLN A 54 13.83 0.86 12.33
CA GLN A 54 14.87 1.88 12.13
C GLN A 54 15.59 2.22 13.43
N ALA A 55 14.88 2.25 14.56
CA ALA A 55 15.48 2.51 15.86
C ALA A 55 16.49 1.43 16.23
N GLU A 56 16.11 0.15 16.10
CA GLU A 56 17.02 -0.99 16.31
C GLU A 56 18.25 -0.92 15.40
N LYS A 57 18.05 -0.65 14.11
CA LYS A 57 19.14 -0.49 13.14
C LYS A 57 20.10 0.65 13.50
N ASN A 58 19.58 1.70 14.12
CA ASN A 58 20.34 2.85 14.59
C ASN A 58 20.94 2.63 15.99
N GLY A 59 20.82 1.44 16.56
CA GLY A 59 21.44 1.04 17.81
C GLY A 59 20.55 1.21 19.04
N LEU A 60 19.28 1.58 18.90
CA LEU A 60 18.29 1.49 19.97
C LEU A 60 17.77 0.05 20.05
N THR A 61 18.58 -0.84 20.62
CA THR A 61 18.18 -2.23 20.83
C THR A 61 17.18 -2.33 22.00
N PRO A 62 16.39 -3.43 22.09
CA PRO A 62 15.44 -3.61 23.19
C PRO A 62 16.07 -3.45 24.58
N GLU A 63 17.32 -3.90 24.76
CA GLU A 63 18.04 -3.79 26.04
C GLU A 63 18.41 -2.35 26.38
N ILE A 64 18.79 -1.54 25.38
CA ILE A 64 19.10 -0.12 25.57
C ILE A 64 17.81 0.66 25.85
N LEU A 65 16.73 0.35 25.13
CA LEU A 65 15.42 0.92 25.39
C LEU A 65 14.96 0.62 26.83
N GLU A 66 15.10 -0.62 27.28
CA GLU A 66 14.77 -1.03 28.65
C GLU A 66 15.62 -0.28 29.69
N SER A 67 16.91 -0.07 29.44
CA SER A 67 17.76 0.73 30.33
C SER A 67 17.34 2.20 30.41
N ILE A 68 16.92 2.80 29.30
CA ILE A 68 16.45 4.20 29.27
C ILE A 68 15.13 4.33 30.02
N LEU A 69 14.20 3.40 29.81
CA LEU A 69 12.89 3.42 30.48
C LEU A 69 13.00 3.14 31.98
N ALA A 70 13.98 2.35 32.40
CA ALA A 70 14.25 2.10 33.82
C ALA A 70 14.92 3.29 34.54
N ASP A 71 15.58 4.19 33.79
CA ASP A 71 16.19 5.41 34.32
C ASP A 71 15.17 6.58 34.49
N GLU A 72 13.94 6.45 33.96
CA GLU A 72 12.87 7.45 34.07
C GLU A 72 11.94 7.27 35.29
N ASP A 73 12.26 6.34 36.21
CA ASP A 73 11.61 6.16 37.53
C ASP A 73 12.49 6.71 38.69
#